data_AF-A0A3C0YMN4-F1
#
_entry.id   AF-A0A3C0YMN4-F1
#
_cell.length_a   1.000
_cell.length_b   1.000
_cell.length_c   1.000
_cell.angle_alpha   90.00
_cell.angle_beta   90.00
_cell.angle_gamma   90.00
#
_symmetry.space_group_name_H-M   'P 1'
#
loop_
_entity.id
_entity.type
_entity.pdbx_description
1 polymer ?
#
loop_
_entity_poly.entity_id
_entity_poly.type
_entity_poly.pdbx_seq_one_letter_code
_entity_poly.pdbx_strand_id
1 'polypeptide(L)'
;MKCGIVGLPNVGKSTLFNAITKASIAAENYPFCTIEPNIGIVEVPDPRIEKLIAIVSPEKTQPAIVEFVDIAGLVAGASKGEGLGNKFLANIRETDAIVHVVRCFQDDNIVHVSGKVDPLSDIEVINTELILADMETVDKTLQRENKKAKSGDKEAIQLVSILTKISTHLDQGKLVKDLNLDDDELKLIKPLCLITVKPVMFVANVNETGFNNNPILDSLKALGQKENLPVISICAKIEAEIADLEDGDKAIFLSE
;
A
#
# COMPACT_ATOMS: atom_id res chain seq x y z
N MET A 1 -2.42 -4.40 -12.10
CA MET A 1 -1.61 -3.75 -11.06
C MET A 1 -2.29 -4.02 -9.73
N LYS A 2 -1.56 -4.46 -8.72
CA LYS A 2 -2.07 -4.77 -7.38
C LYS A 2 -1.59 -3.73 -6.36
N CYS A 3 -2.49 -3.14 -5.60
CA CYS A 3 -2.21 -2.18 -4.54
C CYS A 3 -2.56 -2.80 -3.19
N GLY A 4 -1.58 -2.97 -2.31
CA GLY A 4 -1.81 -3.49 -0.96
C GLY A 4 -2.24 -2.38 -0.02
N ILE A 5 -3.42 -2.49 0.56
CA ILE A 5 -3.87 -1.56 1.60
C ILE A 5 -3.32 -2.04 2.94
N VAL A 6 -2.46 -1.22 3.55
CA VAL A 6 -1.83 -1.50 4.84
C VAL A 6 -2.18 -0.41 5.85
N GLY A 7 -2.07 -0.74 7.13
CA GLY A 7 -2.30 0.19 8.22
C GLY A 7 -2.36 -0.56 9.55
N LEU A 8 -2.25 0.17 10.65
CA LEU A 8 -2.43 -0.40 11.98
C LEU A 8 -3.90 -0.84 12.17
N PRO A 9 -4.20 -1.66 13.19
CA PRO A 9 -5.59 -1.92 13.57
C PRO A 9 -6.35 -0.62 13.87
N ASN A 10 -7.66 -0.62 13.56
CA ASN A 10 -8.60 0.47 13.86
C ASN A 10 -8.31 1.83 13.18
N VAL A 11 -7.55 1.85 12.09
CA VAL A 11 -7.31 3.07 11.29
C VAL A 11 -8.38 3.35 10.23
N GLY A 12 -9.38 2.47 10.09
CA GLY A 12 -10.43 2.55 9.05
C GLY A 12 -10.10 1.84 7.74
N LYS A 13 -9.05 1.00 7.72
CA LYS A 13 -8.62 0.19 6.57
C LYS A 13 -9.74 -0.64 5.94
N SER A 14 -10.43 -1.46 6.74
CA SER A 14 -11.51 -2.32 6.24
C SER A 14 -12.74 -1.52 5.81
N THR A 15 -13.02 -0.40 6.48
CA THR A 15 -14.09 0.53 6.06
C THR A 15 -13.79 1.10 4.67
N LEU A 16 -12.56 1.57 4.45
CA LEU A 16 -12.10 2.06 3.16
C LEU A 16 -12.14 0.98 2.09
N PHE A 17 -11.61 -0.22 2.39
CA PHE A 17 -11.63 -1.34 1.46
C PHE A 17 -13.07 -1.68 1.05
N ASN A 18 -13.98 -1.79 2.01
CA ASN A 18 -15.39 -2.08 1.74
C ASN A 18 -16.08 -0.98 0.93
N ALA A 19 -15.79 0.29 1.19
CA ALA A 19 -16.32 1.40 0.40
C ALA A 19 -15.86 1.30 -1.07
N ILE A 20 -14.57 1.03 -1.27
CA ILE A 20 -13.97 0.86 -2.58
C ILE A 20 -14.54 -0.37 -3.30
N THR A 21 -14.72 -1.50 -2.60
CA THR A 21 -15.19 -2.75 -3.22
C THR A 21 -16.69 -2.80 -3.46
N LYS A 22 -17.51 -2.15 -2.61
CA LYS A 22 -18.96 -2.02 -2.86
C LYS A 22 -19.26 -1.14 -4.07
N ALA A 23 -18.46 -0.11 -4.29
CA ALA A 23 -18.53 0.72 -5.50
C ALA A 23 -18.01 -0.01 -6.76
N SER A 24 -17.61 -1.28 -6.64
CA SER A 24 -16.87 -2.00 -7.66
C SER A 24 -17.61 -3.22 -8.21
N ILE A 25 -17.16 -3.71 -9.36
CA ILE A 25 -17.84 -4.77 -10.12
C ILE A 25 -17.37 -6.14 -9.61
N ALA A 26 -18.28 -7.12 -9.58
CA ALA A 26 -17.94 -8.49 -9.22
C ALA A 26 -16.77 -9.03 -10.07
N ALA A 27 -15.76 -9.60 -9.41
CA ALA A 27 -14.57 -10.16 -10.07
C ALA A 27 -14.91 -11.25 -11.11
N GLU A 28 -16.10 -11.85 -11.02
CA GLU A 28 -16.66 -12.78 -12.00
C GLU A 28 -16.75 -12.21 -13.42
N ASN A 29 -16.86 -10.89 -13.55
CA ASN A 29 -16.94 -10.20 -14.85
C ASN A 29 -15.60 -10.07 -15.56
N TYR A 30 -14.49 -10.40 -14.90
CA TYR A 30 -13.13 -10.27 -15.40
C TYR A 30 -12.45 -11.63 -15.54
N PRO A 31 -12.27 -12.13 -16.79
CA PRO A 31 -11.55 -13.37 -17.03
C PRO A 31 -10.15 -13.29 -16.43
N PHE A 32 -9.67 -14.37 -15.81
CA PHE A 32 -8.35 -14.51 -15.18
C PHE A 32 -8.16 -13.87 -13.79
N CYS A 33 -9.19 -13.24 -13.20
CA CYS A 33 -9.13 -12.75 -11.83
C CYS A 33 -9.46 -13.87 -10.82
N THR A 34 -8.65 -13.99 -9.76
CA THR A 34 -8.93 -14.90 -8.64
C THR A 34 -10.02 -14.29 -7.74
N ILE A 35 -11.01 -15.09 -7.35
CA ILE A 35 -12.05 -14.70 -6.38
C ILE A 35 -11.48 -14.89 -4.98
N GLU A 36 -10.70 -13.92 -4.51
CA GLU A 36 -10.25 -13.87 -3.11
C GLU A 36 -11.08 -12.83 -2.33
N PRO A 37 -11.55 -13.15 -1.11
CA PRO A 37 -12.45 -12.27 -0.36
C PRO A 37 -11.80 -10.94 0.05
N ASN A 38 -10.47 -10.86 0.04
CA ASN A 38 -9.68 -9.69 0.36
C ASN A 38 -9.12 -8.97 -0.88
N ILE A 39 -9.58 -9.32 -2.09
CA ILE A 39 -9.22 -8.61 -3.32
C ILE A 39 -10.45 -7.90 -3.89
N GLY A 40 -10.32 -6.60 -4.14
CA GLY A 40 -11.32 -5.77 -4.81
C GLY A 40 -10.80 -5.29 -6.15
N ILE A 41 -11.66 -5.24 -7.17
CA ILE A 41 -11.29 -4.79 -8.53
C ILE A 41 -12.03 -3.51 -8.84
N VAL A 42 -11.29 -2.42 -9.02
CA VAL A 42 -11.87 -1.09 -9.25
C VAL A 42 -11.53 -0.61 -10.66
N GLU A 43 -12.53 -0.10 -11.37
CA GLU A 43 -12.32 0.53 -12.67
C GLU A 43 -11.68 1.92 -12.49
N VAL A 44 -10.72 2.24 -13.33
CA VAL A 44 -10.05 3.54 -13.33
C VAL A 44 -10.98 4.55 -14.00
N PRO A 45 -11.48 5.58 -13.28
CA PRO A 45 -12.32 6.60 -13.88
C PRO A 45 -11.49 7.42 -14.87
N ASP A 46 -11.87 7.37 -16.14
CA ASP A 46 -11.16 8.07 -17.21
C ASP A 46 -12.16 8.81 -18.14
N PRO A 47 -12.28 10.16 -18.02
CA PRO A 47 -13.22 10.94 -18.83
C PRO A 47 -12.88 10.93 -20.32
N ARG A 48 -11.71 10.40 -20.72
CA ARG A 48 -11.37 10.19 -22.14
C ARG A 48 -12.16 9.04 -22.75
N ILE A 49 -12.52 8.03 -21.96
CA ILE A 49 -13.28 6.87 -22.45
C ILE A 49 -14.67 7.30 -22.92
N GLU A 50 -15.38 8.12 -22.15
CA GLU A 50 -16.71 8.63 -22.53
C GLU A 50 -16.68 9.39 -23.86
N LYS A 51 -15.65 10.22 -24.07
CA LYS A 51 -15.45 10.94 -25.33
C LYS A 51 -15.23 10.00 -26.51
N LEU A 52 -14.49 8.91 -26.31
CA LEU A 52 -14.27 7.88 -27.34
C LEU A 52 -15.53 7.09 -27.65
N ILE A 53 -16.32 6.75 -26.63
CA ILE A 53 -17.62 6.07 -26.79
C ILE A 53 -18.55 6.91 -27.65
N ALA A 54 -18.63 8.23 -27.40
CA ALA A 54 -19.49 9.13 -28.16
C ALA A 54 -19.10 9.23 -29.65
N ILE A 55 -17.81 9.03 -29.98
CA ILE A 55 -17.31 9.10 -31.37
C ILE A 55 -17.49 7.76 -32.07
N VAL A 56 -17.12 6.66 -31.42
CA VAL A 56 -16.96 5.34 -32.05
C VAL A 56 -18.22 4.48 -31.91
N SER A 57 -19.02 4.70 -30.86
CA SER A 57 -20.17 3.86 -30.50
C SER A 57 -19.84 2.35 -30.50
N PRO A 58 -18.86 1.91 -29.70
CA PRO A 58 -18.39 0.53 -29.73
C PRO A 58 -19.43 -0.44 -29.16
N GLU A 59 -19.41 -1.69 -29.60
CA GLU A 59 -20.27 -2.77 -29.08
C GLU A 59 -19.96 -3.11 -27.60
N LYS A 60 -18.71 -2.90 -27.16
CA LYS A 60 -18.26 -3.13 -25.78
C LYS A 60 -17.19 -2.10 -25.39
N THR A 61 -17.26 -1.63 -24.15
CA THR A 61 -16.24 -0.79 -23.51
C THR A 61 -15.53 -1.59 -22.44
N GLN A 62 -14.21 -1.42 -22.32
CA GLN A 62 -13.40 -2.05 -21.27
C GLN A 62 -12.49 -0.98 -20.64
N PRO A 63 -12.78 -0.51 -19.42
CA PRO A 63 -11.90 0.41 -18.72
C PRO A 63 -10.66 -0.32 -18.19
N ALA A 64 -9.63 0.46 -17.86
CA ALA A 64 -8.49 -0.05 -17.09
C ALA A 64 -8.93 -0.37 -15.66
N ILE A 65 -8.30 -1.36 -15.03
CA ILE A 65 -8.63 -1.79 -13.66
C ILE A 65 -7.41 -1.73 -12.75
N VAL A 66 -7.68 -1.52 -11.46
CA VAL A 66 -6.71 -1.65 -10.37
C VAL A 66 -7.25 -2.65 -9.37
N GLU A 67 -6.40 -3.59 -8.95
CA GLU A 67 -6.73 -4.55 -7.91
C GLU A 67 -6.25 -4.01 -6.57
N PHE A 68 -7.14 -3.89 -5.59
CA PHE A 68 -6.80 -3.56 -4.22
C PHE A 68 -6.81 -4.84 -3.38
N VAL A 69 -5.77 -5.04 -2.60
CA VAL A 69 -5.64 -6.19 -1.70
C VAL A 69 -5.73 -5.68 -0.27
N ASP A 70 -6.75 -6.10 0.48
CA ASP A 70 -6.84 -5.82 1.91
C ASP A 70 -5.80 -6.68 2.65
N ILE A 71 -4.76 -6.04 3.15
CA ILE A 71 -3.76 -6.69 4.00
C ILE A 71 -4.24 -6.51 5.43
N ALA A 72 -4.33 -7.59 6.23
CA ALA A 72 -4.81 -7.41 7.61
C ALA A 72 -3.88 -6.47 8.40
N GLY A 73 -4.43 -5.90 9.48
CA GLY A 73 -3.75 -4.87 10.27
C GLY A 73 -2.38 -5.35 10.74
N LEU A 74 -1.33 -4.66 10.31
CA LEU A 74 0.03 -4.95 10.74
C LEU A 74 0.18 -4.43 12.17
N VAL A 75 0.72 -5.24 13.06
CA VAL A 75 1.07 -4.84 14.42
C VAL A 75 2.56 -5.06 14.63
N ALA A 76 3.11 -4.36 15.62
CA ALA A 76 4.49 -4.59 16.05
C ALA A 76 4.72 -6.09 16.33
N GLY A 77 5.83 -6.63 15.84
CA GLY A 77 6.19 -8.04 15.94
C GLY A 77 5.71 -8.93 14.78
N ALA A 78 5.13 -8.38 13.71
CA ALA A 78 4.73 -9.17 12.53
C ALA A 78 5.90 -9.95 11.90
N SER A 79 7.10 -9.39 11.96
CA SER A 79 8.35 -10.01 11.48
C SER A 79 8.90 -11.13 12.38
N LYS A 80 8.43 -11.25 13.64
CA LYS A 80 8.99 -12.21 14.63
C LYS A 80 8.48 -13.65 14.49
N GLY A 81 7.66 -13.95 13.48
CA GLY A 81 7.38 -15.33 13.08
C GLY A 81 6.31 -16.10 13.88
N GLU A 82 5.49 -15.44 14.71
CA GLU A 82 4.35 -16.09 15.41
C GLU A 82 3.14 -16.39 14.48
N GLY A 83 3.42 -16.71 13.21
CA GLY A 83 2.48 -17.29 12.26
C GLY A 83 1.63 -16.30 11.45
N LEU A 84 0.96 -15.35 12.10
CA LEU A 84 0.01 -14.46 11.40
C LEU A 84 0.70 -13.33 10.63
N GLY A 85 1.73 -12.71 11.22
CA GLY A 85 2.50 -11.62 10.61
C GLY A 85 3.17 -11.99 9.29
N ASN A 86 3.75 -13.19 9.20
CA ASN A 86 4.40 -13.67 7.97
C ASN A 86 3.42 -13.87 6.81
N LYS A 87 2.17 -14.25 7.08
CA LYS A 87 1.13 -14.34 6.04
C LYS A 87 0.79 -12.96 5.48
N PHE A 88 0.74 -11.94 6.32
CA PHE A 88 0.49 -10.56 5.87
C PHE A 88 1.65 -10.01 5.03
N LEU A 89 2.89 -10.25 5.47
CA LEU A 89 4.08 -9.86 4.71
C LEU A 89 4.14 -10.56 3.35
N ALA A 90 3.76 -11.84 3.27
CA ALA A 90 3.66 -12.57 2.00
C ALA A 90 2.67 -11.91 1.04
N ASN A 91 1.47 -11.55 1.52
CA ASN A 91 0.48 -10.87 0.69
C ASN A 91 0.98 -9.50 0.20
N ILE A 92 1.70 -8.73 1.03
CA ILE A 92 2.31 -7.45 0.61
C ILE A 92 3.39 -7.67 -0.46
N ARG A 93 4.16 -8.78 -0.40
CA ARG A 93 5.18 -9.06 -1.42
C ARG A 93 4.58 -9.23 -2.81
N GLU A 94 3.36 -9.71 -2.91
CA GLU A 94 2.63 -9.94 -4.16
C GLU A 94 1.98 -8.70 -4.76
N THR A 95 2.03 -7.55 -4.08
CA THR A 95 1.49 -6.29 -4.61
C THR A 95 2.54 -5.49 -5.38
N ASP A 96 2.14 -4.52 -6.18
CA ASP A 96 3.05 -3.62 -6.91
C ASP A 96 3.29 -2.30 -6.16
N ALA A 97 2.34 -1.88 -5.33
CA ALA A 97 2.37 -0.64 -4.57
C ALA A 97 1.70 -0.79 -3.20
N ILE A 98 2.00 0.14 -2.28
CA ILE A 98 1.44 0.18 -0.93
C ILE A 98 0.58 1.43 -0.76
N VAL A 99 -0.67 1.21 -0.35
CA VAL A 99 -1.59 2.25 0.09
C VAL A 99 -1.63 2.21 1.62
N HIS A 100 -0.90 3.11 2.25
CA HIS A 100 -0.80 3.13 3.70
C HIS A 100 -1.88 4.03 4.29
N VAL A 101 -2.89 3.40 4.90
CA VAL A 101 -3.96 4.09 5.63
C VAL A 101 -3.44 4.50 7.00
N VAL A 102 -3.58 5.77 7.32
CA VAL A 102 -3.08 6.38 8.56
C VAL A 102 -4.24 7.09 9.25
N ARG A 103 -4.38 6.87 10.55
CA ARG A 103 -5.46 7.48 11.35
C ARG A 103 -5.13 8.94 11.65
N CYS A 104 -5.96 9.84 11.13
CA CYS A 104 -5.86 11.29 11.34
C CYS A 104 -7.09 11.87 12.05
N PHE A 105 -7.78 11.07 12.87
CA PHE A 105 -8.94 11.49 13.67
C PHE A 105 -8.87 10.96 15.10
N GLN A 106 -9.47 11.71 16.03
CA GLN A 106 -9.69 11.27 17.40
C GLN A 106 -11.15 10.85 17.57
N ASP A 107 -11.36 9.74 18.27
CA ASP A 107 -12.68 9.24 18.64
C ASP A 107 -12.51 8.40 19.92
N ASP A 108 -13.18 8.82 21.00
CA ASP A 108 -13.10 8.18 22.31
C ASP A 108 -13.66 6.75 22.32
N ASN A 109 -14.47 6.39 21.32
CA ASN A 109 -15.02 5.05 21.17
C ASN A 109 -14.08 4.09 20.43
N ILE A 110 -12.99 4.59 19.82
CA ILE A 110 -12.09 3.79 19.01
C ILE A 110 -10.70 3.75 19.63
N VAL A 111 -10.40 2.64 20.30
CA VAL A 111 -9.12 2.40 20.97
C VAL A 111 -7.98 2.31 19.96
N HIS A 112 -6.95 3.13 20.18
CA HIS A 112 -5.69 3.07 19.44
C HIS A 112 -4.77 2.00 20.06
N VAL A 113 -4.02 1.27 19.23
CA VAL A 113 -3.13 0.18 19.71
C VAL A 113 -2.06 0.65 20.70
N SER A 114 -1.56 1.88 20.55
CA SER A 114 -0.61 2.52 21.48
C SER A 114 -1.27 3.39 22.55
N GLY A 115 -2.61 3.46 22.59
CA GLY A 115 -3.38 4.32 23.50
C GLY A 115 -3.42 5.80 23.10
N LYS A 116 -2.64 6.24 22.10
CA LYS A 116 -2.66 7.61 21.57
C LYS A 116 -2.54 7.58 20.04
N VAL A 117 -3.32 8.42 19.36
CA VAL A 117 -3.20 8.60 17.91
C VAL A 117 -1.97 9.44 17.60
N ASP A 118 -1.01 8.86 16.87
CA ASP A 118 0.19 9.53 16.39
C ASP A 118 0.62 8.95 15.02
N PRO A 119 0.24 9.63 13.92
CA PRO A 119 0.52 9.17 12.55
C PRO A 119 1.99 8.84 12.28
N LEU A 120 2.92 9.62 12.83
CA LEU A 120 4.34 9.49 12.53
C LEU A 120 4.89 8.23 13.20
N SER A 121 4.54 8.03 14.48
CA SER A 121 4.86 6.82 15.22
C SER A 121 4.24 5.58 14.55
N ASP A 122 3.00 5.67 14.07
CA ASP A 122 2.32 4.56 13.42
C ASP A 122 3.01 4.13 12.11
N ILE A 123 3.43 5.10 11.30
CA ILE A 123 4.21 4.88 10.07
C ILE A 123 5.56 4.25 10.41
N GLU A 124 6.25 4.73 11.44
CA GLU A 124 7.55 4.19 11.86
C GLU A 124 7.44 2.73 12.30
N VAL A 125 6.38 2.36 13.03
CA VAL A 125 6.11 0.97 13.41
C VAL A 125 5.97 0.08 12.18
N ILE A 126 5.16 0.49 11.20
CA ILE A 126 4.97 -0.30 9.98
C ILE A 126 6.27 -0.39 9.18
N ASN A 127 6.95 0.74 8.95
CA ASN A 127 8.22 0.77 8.22
C ASN A 127 9.26 -0.16 8.87
N THR A 128 9.35 -0.16 10.20
CA THR A 128 10.26 -1.04 10.94
C THR A 128 9.97 -2.51 10.65
N GLU A 129 8.70 -2.94 10.69
CA GLU A 129 8.33 -4.32 10.37
C GLU A 129 8.65 -4.70 8.92
N LEU A 130 8.44 -3.78 7.97
CA LEU A 130 8.76 -4.01 6.56
C LEU A 130 10.28 -4.12 6.33
N ILE A 131 11.06 -3.26 7.00
CA ILE A 131 12.52 -3.27 6.97
C ILE A 131 13.05 -4.60 7.52
N LEU A 132 12.56 -5.04 8.67
CA LEU A 132 12.97 -6.31 9.28
C LEU A 132 12.69 -7.51 8.36
N ALA A 133 11.53 -7.51 7.70
CA ALA A 133 11.15 -8.57 6.75
C ALA A 133 12.06 -8.60 5.51
N ASP A 134 12.44 -7.44 4.98
CA ASP A 134 13.37 -7.36 3.85
C ASP A 134 14.80 -7.68 4.26
N MET A 135 15.23 -7.27 5.45
CA MET A 135 16.55 -7.58 5.99
C MET A 135 16.75 -9.10 6.13
N GLU A 136 15.75 -9.82 6.63
CA GLU A 136 15.78 -11.29 6.69
C GLU A 136 15.94 -11.92 5.29
N THR A 137 15.27 -11.35 4.28
CA THR A 137 15.34 -11.82 2.88
C THR A 137 16.72 -11.55 2.27
N VAL A 138 17.25 -10.36 2.52
CA VAL A 138 18.57 -9.92 2.05
C VAL A 138 19.67 -10.78 2.69
N ASP A 139 19.61 -11.02 4.00
CA ASP A 139 20.61 -11.82 4.72
C ASP A 139 20.65 -13.26 4.24
N LYS A 140 19.49 -13.91 4.11
CA LYS A 140 19.40 -15.29 3.59
C LYS A 140 19.96 -15.37 2.18
N THR A 141 19.68 -14.36 1.34
CA THR A 141 20.17 -14.33 -0.05
C THR A 141 21.67 -14.10 -0.09
N LEU A 142 22.19 -13.15 0.70
CA LEU A 142 23.62 -12.91 0.84
C LEU A 142 24.36 -14.18 1.27
N GLN A 143 23.88 -14.92 2.26
CA GLN A 143 24.51 -16.16 2.70
C GLN A 143 24.62 -17.21 1.59
N ARG A 144 23.60 -17.32 0.73
CA ARG A 144 23.57 -18.26 -0.40
C ARG A 144 24.49 -17.82 -1.53
N GLU A 145 24.39 -16.56 -1.96
CA GLU A 145 25.08 -16.05 -3.16
C GLU A 145 26.55 -15.73 -2.90
N ASN A 146 26.95 -15.45 -1.66
CA ASN A 146 28.35 -15.23 -1.30
C ASN A 146 29.27 -16.39 -1.68
N LYS A 147 28.78 -17.64 -1.62
CA LYS A 147 29.58 -18.81 -2.02
C LYS A 147 29.85 -18.82 -3.53
N LYS A 148 28.83 -18.49 -4.33
CA LYS A 148 28.94 -18.42 -5.80
C LYS A 148 29.79 -17.24 -6.26
N ALA A 149 29.64 -16.10 -5.59
CA ALA A 149 30.46 -14.92 -5.86
C ALA A 149 31.95 -15.21 -5.65
N LYS A 150 32.30 -15.92 -4.56
CA LYS A 150 33.69 -16.34 -4.27
C LYS A 150 34.25 -17.33 -5.30
N SER A 151 33.41 -18.10 -5.98
CA SER A 151 33.83 -18.98 -7.09
C SER A 151 33.99 -18.25 -8.44
N GLY A 152 33.78 -16.93 -8.48
CA GLY A 152 33.99 -16.11 -9.69
C GLY A 152 32.76 -15.95 -10.58
N ASP A 153 31.57 -16.32 -10.10
CA ASP A 153 30.32 -16.08 -10.83
C ASP A 153 30.02 -14.58 -10.90
N LYS A 154 29.96 -14.03 -12.12
CA LYS A 154 29.82 -12.58 -12.34
C LYS A 154 28.47 -12.04 -11.87
N GLU A 155 27.39 -12.78 -12.06
CA GLU A 155 26.04 -12.36 -11.66
C GLU A 155 25.93 -12.37 -10.13
N ALA A 156 26.46 -13.40 -9.48
CA ALA A 156 26.49 -13.48 -8.02
C ALA A 156 27.34 -12.38 -7.39
N ILE A 157 28.46 -12.00 -8.02
CA ILE A 157 29.30 -10.87 -7.55
C ILE A 157 28.52 -9.55 -7.58
N GLN A 158 27.81 -9.27 -8.68
CA GLN A 158 26.99 -8.07 -8.81
C GLN A 158 25.86 -8.05 -7.77
N LEU A 159 25.14 -9.17 -7.64
CA LEU A 159 24.03 -9.29 -6.70
C LEU A 159 24.49 -9.11 -5.24
N VAL A 160 25.60 -9.75 -4.84
CA VAL A 160 26.16 -9.59 -3.49
C VAL A 160 26.58 -8.16 -3.22
N SER A 161 27.15 -7.46 -4.22
CA SER A 161 27.52 -6.05 -4.07
C SER A 161 26.31 -5.16 -3.78
N ILE A 162 25.23 -5.31 -4.55
CA ILE A 162 23.99 -4.54 -4.37
C ILE A 162 23.31 -4.91 -3.04
N LEU A 163 23.23 -6.20 -2.70
CA LEU A 163 22.63 -6.65 -1.45
C LEU A 163 23.38 -6.16 -0.22
N THR A 164 24.70 -6.00 -0.31
CA THR A 164 25.51 -5.41 0.77
C THR A 164 25.16 -3.94 0.98
N LYS A 165 24.98 -3.17 -0.11
CA LYS A 165 24.50 -1.78 -0.05
C LYS A 165 23.10 -1.72 0.59
N ILE A 166 22.19 -2.59 0.14
CA ILE A 166 20.81 -2.66 0.65
C ILE A 166 20.80 -3.01 2.14
N SER A 167 21.54 -4.03 2.57
CA SER A 167 21.66 -4.43 3.98
C SER A 167 22.13 -3.27 4.84
N THR A 168 23.18 -2.56 4.43
CA THR A 168 23.67 -1.37 5.16
C THR A 168 22.64 -0.24 5.23
N HIS A 169 21.79 -0.09 4.20
CA HIS A 169 20.74 0.93 4.18
C HIS A 169 19.57 0.57 5.11
N LEU A 170 19.14 -0.70 5.09
CA LEU A 170 18.10 -1.24 5.97
C LEU A 170 18.54 -1.18 7.44
N ASP A 171 19.81 -1.48 7.75
CA ASP A 171 20.39 -1.36 9.10
C ASP A 171 20.30 0.07 9.67
N GLN A 172 20.18 1.09 8.82
CA GLN A 172 19.98 2.49 9.23
C GLN A 172 18.51 2.84 9.44
N GLY A 173 17.59 1.89 9.33
CA GLY A 173 16.14 2.14 9.42
C GLY A 173 15.56 2.83 8.18
N LYS A 174 16.22 2.73 7.02
CA LYS A 174 15.77 3.38 5.77
C LYS A 174 15.21 2.37 4.77
N LEU A 175 14.27 2.81 3.95
CA LEU A 175 13.57 1.96 2.99
C LEU A 175 14.38 1.81 1.70
N VAL A 176 14.34 0.64 1.06
CA VAL A 176 15.12 0.39 -0.18
C VAL A 176 14.79 1.39 -1.30
N LYS A 177 13.55 1.89 -1.38
CA LYS A 177 13.15 2.91 -2.35
C LYS A 177 13.98 4.20 -2.25
N ASP A 178 14.55 4.50 -1.07
CA ASP A 178 15.33 5.71 -0.80
C ASP A 178 16.83 5.53 -1.17
N LEU A 179 17.24 4.33 -1.57
CA LEU A 179 18.63 3.99 -1.90
C LEU A 179 19.07 4.45 -3.31
N ASN A 180 18.17 5.05 -4.10
CA ASN A 180 18.43 5.54 -5.47
C ASN A 180 19.13 4.50 -6.38
N LEU A 181 18.62 3.27 -6.37
CA LEU A 181 19.11 2.21 -7.25
C LEU A 181 18.77 2.53 -8.72
N ASP A 182 19.67 2.18 -9.63
CA ASP A 182 19.40 2.31 -11.07
C ASP A 182 18.51 1.18 -11.61
N ASP A 183 18.06 1.31 -12.86
CA ASP A 183 17.15 0.35 -13.50
C ASP A 183 17.73 -1.08 -13.58
N ASP A 184 19.04 -1.22 -13.70
CA ASP A 184 19.69 -2.54 -13.80
C ASP A 184 19.86 -3.16 -12.40
N GLU A 185 20.19 -2.36 -11.39
CA GLU A 185 20.17 -2.76 -9.97
C GLU A 185 18.75 -3.20 -9.56
N LEU A 186 17.72 -2.43 -9.92
CA LEU A 186 16.32 -2.76 -9.66
C LEU A 186 15.87 -4.06 -10.32
N LYS A 187 16.25 -4.29 -11.59
CA LYS A 187 15.97 -5.56 -12.30
C LYS A 187 16.62 -6.74 -11.58
N LEU A 188 17.84 -6.57 -11.06
CA LEU A 188 18.58 -7.65 -10.41
C LEU A 188 17.95 -8.06 -9.08
N ILE A 189 17.40 -7.12 -8.31
CA ILE A 189 16.75 -7.41 -7.02
C ILE A 189 15.27 -7.77 -7.16
N LYS A 190 14.65 -7.52 -8.32
CA LYS A 190 13.22 -7.82 -8.58
C LYS A 190 12.81 -9.24 -8.19
N PRO A 191 13.58 -10.31 -8.45
CA PRO A 191 13.22 -11.68 -8.05
C PRO A 191 13.16 -11.90 -6.52
N LEU A 192 13.72 -10.98 -5.72
CA LEU A 192 13.68 -11.07 -4.26
C LEU A 192 12.36 -10.55 -3.68
N CYS A 193 11.55 -9.85 -4.48
CA CYS A 193 10.26 -9.29 -4.07
C CYS A 193 10.37 -8.49 -2.75
N LEU A 194 11.39 -7.63 -2.65
CA LEU A 194 11.55 -6.74 -1.50
C LEU A 194 10.31 -5.84 -1.37
N ILE A 195 9.89 -5.58 -0.13
CA ILE A 195 8.69 -4.79 0.15
C ILE A 195 9.00 -3.30 0.13
N THR A 196 10.10 -2.90 0.77
CA THR A 196 10.50 -1.51 1.01
C THR A 196 10.98 -0.77 -0.24
N VAL A 197 11.11 -1.47 -1.37
CA VAL A 197 11.37 -0.85 -2.70
C VAL A 197 10.08 -0.36 -3.37
N LYS A 198 8.91 -0.86 -2.94
CA LYS A 198 7.63 -0.55 -3.58
C LYS A 198 7.28 0.94 -3.39
N PRO A 199 6.62 1.58 -4.37
CA PRO A 199 6.06 2.91 -4.19
C PRO A 199 4.97 2.89 -3.10
N VAL A 200 4.91 3.98 -2.33
CA VAL A 200 3.99 4.15 -1.22
C VAL A 200 3.19 5.44 -1.41
N MET A 201 1.90 5.40 -1.11
CA MET A 201 1.09 6.60 -0.90
C MET A 201 0.43 6.54 0.47
N PHE A 202 0.23 7.70 1.10
CA PHE A 202 -0.49 7.80 2.35
C PHE A 202 -1.95 8.16 2.10
N VAL A 203 -2.84 7.44 2.79
CA VAL A 203 -4.26 7.75 2.88
C VAL A 203 -4.55 8.19 4.30
N ALA A 204 -4.67 9.50 4.48
CA ALA A 204 -4.99 10.12 5.75
C ALA A 204 -6.50 10.02 5.99
N ASN A 205 -6.91 9.07 6.82
CA ASN A 205 -8.30 8.91 7.19
C ASN A 205 -8.66 9.92 8.28
N VAL A 206 -9.58 10.84 8.00
CA VAL A 206 -10.06 11.88 8.90
C VAL A 206 -11.54 11.66 9.25
N ASN A 207 -12.04 12.39 10.24
CA ASN A 207 -13.48 12.52 10.45
C ASN A 207 -14.06 13.55 9.46
N GLU A 208 -15.39 13.65 9.43
CA GLU A 208 -16.15 14.49 8.48
C GLU A 208 -15.70 15.96 8.49
N THR A 209 -15.31 16.48 9.66
CA THR A 209 -14.85 17.86 9.83
C THR A 209 -13.33 18.02 9.84
N GLY A 210 -12.58 16.92 9.70
CA GLY A 210 -11.12 16.86 9.93
C GLY A 210 -10.26 17.15 8.71
N PHE A 211 -10.84 17.59 7.60
CA PHE A 211 -10.11 17.97 6.39
C PHE A 211 -9.33 19.28 6.55
N ASN A 212 -9.79 20.17 7.43
CA ASN A 212 -9.23 21.48 7.70
C ASN A 212 -8.89 21.63 9.19
N ASN A 213 -7.89 22.45 9.53
CA ASN A 213 -7.47 22.73 10.91
C ASN A 213 -7.20 21.46 11.74
N ASN A 214 -6.58 20.46 11.14
CA ASN A 214 -6.30 19.17 11.78
C ASN A 214 -4.78 18.98 11.90
N PRO A 215 -4.19 19.26 13.08
CA PRO A 215 -2.74 19.13 13.29
C PRO A 215 -2.20 17.72 13.00
N ILE A 216 -3.05 16.69 13.14
CA ILE A 216 -2.71 15.29 12.88
C ILE A 216 -2.59 15.05 11.37
N LEU A 217 -3.47 15.66 10.56
CA LEU A 217 -3.37 15.64 9.11
C LEU A 217 -2.19 16.48 8.61
N ASP A 218 -1.97 17.64 9.21
CA ASP A 218 -0.90 18.57 8.81
C ASP A 218 0.49 17.95 9.03
N SER A 219 0.70 17.22 10.14
CA SER A 219 1.95 16.50 10.40
C SER A 219 2.23 15.42 9.35
N LEU A 220 1.20 14.68 8.92
CA LEU A 220 1.31 13.68 7.87
C LEU A 220 1.57 14.30 6.49
N LYS A 221 0.90 15.42 6.16
CA LYS A 221 1.17 16.17 4.92
C LYS A 221 2.61 16.70 4.87
N ALA A 222 3.13 17.20 6.00
CA ALA A 222 4.51 17.66 6.09
C ALA A 222 5.51 16.51 5.87
N LEU A 223 5.24 15.32 6.43
CA LEU A 223 6.05 14.13 6.18
C LEU A 223 6.01 13.73 4.69
N GLY A 224 4.82 13.66 4.10
CA GLY A 224 4.66 13.35 2.68
C GLY A 224 5.39 14.32 1.76
N GLN A 225 5.37 15.62 2.06
CA GLN A 225 6.16 16.61 1.31
C GLN A 225 7.66 16.39 1.46
N LYS A 226 8.15 16.13 2.68
CA LYS A 226 9.56 15.88 2.96
C LYS A 226 10.08 14.63 2.22
N GLU A 227 9.26 13.58 2.16
CA GLU A 227 9.61 12.30 1.54
C GLU A 227 9.18 12.20 0.05
N ASN A 228 8.57 13.27 -0.49
CA ASN A 228 8.02 13.30 -1.84
C ASN A 228 7.01 12.16 -2.11
N LEU A 229 6.14 11.90 -1.14
CA LEU A 229 5.10 10.87 -1.19
C LEU A 229 3.70 11.50 -1.33
N PRO A 230 2.82 10.94 -2.18
CA PRO A 230 1.44 11.39 -2.27
C PRO A 230 0.71 11.19 -0.94
N VAL A 231 -0.02 12.22 -0.50
CA VAL A 231 -0.92 12.17 0.66
C VAL A 231 -2.32 12.54 0.19
N ILE A 232 -3.26 11.62 0.37
CA ILE A 232 -4.68 11.85 0.07
C ILE A 232 -5.45 11.82 1.39
N SER A 233 -6.22 12.87 1.66
CA SER A 233 -7.13 12.92 2.81
C SER A 233 -8.51 12.42 2.40
N ILE A 234 -9.07 11.50 3.17
CA ILE A 234 -10.42 10.96 2.96
C ILE A 234 -11.15 10.85 4.29
N CYS A 235 -12.48 10.74 4.26
CA CYS A 235 -13.24 10.26 5.41
C CYS A 235 -13.84 8.90 5.06
N ALA A 236 -13.23 7.82 5.55
CA ALA A 236 -13.67 6.46 5.21
C ALA A 236 -15.14 6.20 5.61
N LYS A 237 -15.65 6.91 6.62
CA LYS A 237 -17.05 6.84 7.04
C LYS A 237 -17.98 7.43 5.96
N ILE A 238 -17.69 8.64 5.49
CA ILE A 238 -18.44 9.27 4.39
C ILE A 238 -18.38 8.40 3.13
N GLU A 239 -17.18 7.92 2.75
CA GLU A 239 -17.03 7.06 1.57
C GLU A 239 -17.88 5.79 1.67
N ALA A 240 -17.98 5.18 2.86
CA ALA A 240 -18.81 4.01 3.08
C ALA A 240 -20.31 4.34 3.01
N GLU A 241 -20.74 5.49 3.51
CA GLU A 241 -22.12 5.97 3.41
C GLU A 241 -22.50 6.22 1.94
N ILE A 242 -21.63 6.89 1.17
CA ILE A 242 -21.83 7.14 -0.26
C ILE A 242 -21.90 5.83 -1.06
N ALA A 243 -21.08 4.84 -0.70
CA ALA A 243 -21.07 3.55 -1.38
C ALA A 243 -22.39 2.77 -1.22
N ASP A 244 -23.20 3.09 -0.20
CA ASP A 244 -24.51 2.49 0.04
C ASP A 244 -25.67 3.27 -0.62
N LEU A 245 -25.40 4.40 -1.28
CA LEU A 245 -26.40 5.19 -2.01
C LEU A 245 -26.58 4.71 -3.47
N GLU A 246 -27.75 4.97 -4.05
CA GLU A 246 -27.98 4.79 -5.49
C GLU A 246 -27.30 5.91 -6.30
N ASP A 247 -26.96 5.67 -7.57
CA ASP A 247 -26.16 6.61 -8.38
C ASP A 247 -26.77 8.01 -8.54
N GLY A 248 -28.11 8.11 -8.52
CA GLY A 248 -28.82 9.40 -8.52
C GLY A 248 -28.66 10.18 -7.22
N ASP A 249 -28.63 9.48 -6.08
CA ASP A 249 -28.53 10.07 -4.74
C ASP A 249 -27.08 10.46 -4.40
N LYS A 250 -26.09 9.77 -4.97
CA LYS A 250 -24.66 10.12 -4.83
C LYS A 250 -24.37 11.53 -5.34
N ALA A 251 -24.93 11.91 -6.49
CA ALA A 251 -24.70 13.22 -7.08
C ALA A 251 -25.30 14.35 -6.22
N ILE A 252 -26.42 14.09 -5.54
CA ILE A 252 -27.06 15.02 -4.62
C ILE A 252 -26.21 15.15 -3.35
N PHE A 253 -25.81 14.03 -2.76
CA PHE A 253 -24.97 14.00 -1.56
C PHE A 253 -23.61 14.69 -1.75
N LEU A 254 -22.98 14.53 -2.91
CA LEU A 254 -21.71 15.19 -3.25
C LEU A 254 -21.85 16.70 -3.55
N SER A 255 -23.08 17.18 -3.72
CA SER A 255 -23.37 18.60 -4.00
C SER A 255 -23.71 19.43 -2.76
N GLU A 256 -23.93 18.77 -1.62
CA GLU A 256 -24.13 19.38 -0.29
C GLU A 256 -22.79 19.58 0.45
#